data_AF-A0A7I7WT47-F1
#
_entry.id   AF-A0A7I7WT47-F1
#
_cell.length_a   1.000
_cell.length_b   1.000
_cell.length_c   1.000
_cell.angle_alpha   90.00
_cell.angle_beta   90.00
_cell.angle_gamma   90.00
#
_symmetry.space_group_name_H-M   'P 1'
#
loop_
_entity.id
_entity.type
_entity.pdbx_description
1 polymer ?
#
loop_
_entity_poly.entity_id
_entity_poly.type
_entity_poly.pdbx_seq_one_letter_code
_entity_poly.pdbx_strand_id
1 'polypeptide(L)'
;MQVSSTVRKWSAGLALFAIVASGVGLAVVLIVGSMSAPKPSERAVAPRTTLAPPQPKVPTPVEFALRVIVTDQTCVPDAACSYKYTIEPKYIGLHPLPETPFTVFYEVLGGNAPQQGEFTVHNDQAQIRKDVILEGPPGAQLKAHVMSVAG
;
A
#
# COMPACT_ATOMS: atom_id res chain seq x y z
N MET A 1 -35.07 39.13 -26.85
CA MET A 1 -33.91 39.43 -27.72
C MET A 1 -32.81 38.43 -27.38
N GLN A 2 -32.46 37.55 -28.31
CA GLN A 2 -31.25 36.73 -28.25
C GLN A 2 -30.10 37.51 -28.88
N VAL A 3 -28.91 37.51 -28.25
CA VAL A 3 -27.57 37.61 -28.88
C VAL A 3 -26.56 37.04 -27.87
N SER A 4 -26.21 35.76 -27.93
CA SER A 4 -25.06 35.14 -28.64
C SER A 4 -23.84 34.89 -27.74
N SER A 5 -23.54 33.60 -27.58
CA SER A 5 -22.22 33.04 -27.29
C SER A 5 -21.18 33.50 -28.32
N THR A 6 -19.93 33.72 -27.91
CA THR A 6 -18.67 33.19 -28.52
C THR A 6 -17.43 33.95 -28.04
N VAL A 7 -16.57 33.22 -27.31
CA VAL A 7 -15.10 33.24 -27.34
C VAL A 7 -14.39 34.59 -27.53
N ARG A 8 -13.65 35.01 -26.49
CA ARG A 8 -12.33 35.58 -26.70
C ARG A 8 -11.37 35.11 -25.60
N LYS A 9 -10.60 34.06 -25.93
CA LYS A 9 -9.22 33.85 -25.45
C LYS A 9 -8.46 35.19 -25.50
N TRP A 10 -7.26 35.24 -24.92
CA TRP A 10 -6.30 36.35 -24.93
C TRP A 10 -6.29 37.20 -23.66
N SER A 11 -5.59 36.72 -22.62
CA SER A 11 -4.71 37.55 -21.76
C SER A 11 -3.92 36.61 -20.82
N ALA A 12 -2.90 35.95 -21.38
CA ALA A 12 -1.79 35.45 -20.58
C ALA A 12 -0.72 36.55 -20.56
N GLY A 13 -0.25 36.93 -19.37
CA GLY A 13 0.90 37.81 -19.19
C GLY A 13 0.66 38.94 -18.19
N LEU A 14 1.56 39.02 -17.21
CA LEU A 14 1.70 40.06 -16.18
C LEU A 14 0.77 40.01 -14.95
N ALA A 15 1.05 39.10 -14.01
CA ALA A 15 0.68 39.33 -12.60
C ALA A 15 1.48 38.50 -11.56
N LEU A 16 2.73 38.08 -11.81
CA LEU A 16 3.50 37.27 -10.84
C LEU A 16 4.95 37.74 -10.64
N PHE A 17 5.16 39.02 -10.37
CA PHE A 17 6.44 39.55 -9.89
C PHE A 17 6.25 40.57 -8.75
N ALA A 18 5.61 40.19 -7.64
CA ALA A 18 5.38 41.14 -6.54
C ALA A 18 5.36 40.54 -5.12
N ILE A 19 6.09 39.46 -4.82
CA ILE A 19 6.35 39.08 -3.42
C ILE A 19 7.80 38.59 -3.25
N VAL A 20 8.74 39.52 -3.36
CA VAL A 20 10.10 39.37 -2.82
C VAL A 20 10.45 40.66 -2.08
N ALA A 21 9.98 40.79 -0.84
CA ALA A 21 10.56 41.63 0.20
C ALA A 21 9.63 41.56 1.41
N SER A 22 10.10 40.96 2.50
CA SER A 22 9.85 41.35 3.91
C SER A 22 9.89 40.13 4.79
N GLY A 23 11.04 39.90 5.44
CA GLY A 23 11.18 38.82 6.40
C GLY A 23 12.55 38.74 7.07
N VAL A 24 13.25 39.87 7.25
CA VAL A 24 14.42 39.92 8.15
C VAL A 24 13.89 40.33 9.52
N GLY A 25 13.62 39.34 10.38
CA GLY A 25 13.28 39.57 11.78
C GLY A 25 14.53 39.92 12.57
N LEU A 26 14.64 41.18 13.02
CA LEU A 26 15.61 41.60 14.01
C LEU A 26 15.16 41.12 15.40
N ALA A 27 15.90 40.19 15.99
CA ALA A 27 15.85 39.91 17.42
C ALA A 27 17.18 40.35 18.05
N VAL A 28 17.31 41.66 18.30
CA VAL A 28 18.34 42.18 19.21
C VAL A 28 17.72 42.24 20.60
N VAL A 29 18.09 41.29 21.48
CA VAL A 29 17.67 41.29 22.89
C VAL A 29 18.90 41.04 23.76
N LEU A 30 19.31 42.12 24.44
CA LEU A 30 19.98 42.21 25.75
C LEU A 30 21.40 41.67 25.90
N ILE A 31 22.33 42.63 25.93
CA ILE A 31 23.69 42.52 26.47
C ILE A 31 23.65 42.80 27.99
N VAL A 32 24.48 42.05 28.74
CA VAL A 32 24.93 42.23 30.14
C VAL A 32 24.00 41.76 31.26
N GLY A 33 24.43 40.68 31.93
CA GLY A 33 24.02 40.39 33.31
C GLY A 33 23.85 38.91 33.68
N SER A 34 24.92 38.09 33.62
CA SER A 34 25.07 36.93 34.53
C SER A 34 26.39 36.21 34.27
N MET A 35 27.42 36.68 34.98
CA MET A 35 28.61 35.89 35.26
C MET A 35 28.19 34.81 36.25
N SER A 36 27.72 33.66 35.75
CA SER A 36 27.58 32.35 36.43
C SER A 36 26.49 31.51 35.74
N ALA A 37 26.65 31.21 34.46
CA ALA A 37 25.94 30.07 33.87
C ALA A 37 26.83 28.84 34.04
N PRO A 38 26.36 27.75 34.71
CA PRO A 38 27.09 26.49 34.66
C PRO A 38 27.26 26.11 33.20
N LYS A 39 28.49 25.76 32.78
CA LYS A 39 28.75 25.15 31.46
C LYS A 39 27.63 24.14 31.20
N PRO A 40 26.91 24.19 30.07
CA PRO A 40 26.04 23.09 29.67
C PRO A 40 26.90 21.84 29.74
N SER A 41 26.59 20.96 30.69
CA SER A 41 27.28 19.70 30.83
C SER A 41 27.13 19.01 29.48
N GLU A 42 28.25 18.80 28.80
CA GLU A 42 28.33 18.01 27.58
C GLU A 42 27.89 16.61 27.98
N ARG A 43 26.58 16.39 27.93
CA ARG A 43 25.97 15.11 28.21
C ARG A 43 26.43 14.23 27.07
N ALA A 44 27.43 13.40 27.36
CA ALA A 44 27.87 12.34 26.48
C ALA A 44 26.62 11.66 25.91
N VAL A 45 26.39 11.86 24.61
CA VAL A 45 25.35 11.15 23.89
C VAL A 45 25.79 9.70 23.96
N ALA A 46 25.14 8.91 24.83
CA ALA A 46 25.32 7.48 24.84
C ALA A 46 25.17 7.00 23.38
N PRO A 47 26.09 6.18 22.84
CA PRO A 47 25.98 5.68 21.48
C PRO A 47 24.58 5.09 21.31
N ARG A 48 23.79 5.65 20.40
CA ARG A 48 22.53 5.00 20.01
C ARG A 48 22.96 3.67 19.40
N THR A 49 22.66 2.57 20.09
CA THR A 49 22.78 1.24 19.51
C THR A 49 21.76 1.17 18.38
N THR A 50 22.19 1.50 17.17
CA THR A 50 21.34 1.34 15.98
C THR A 50 21.16 -0.15 15.78
N LEU A 51 19.93 -0.65 15.95
CA LEU A 51 19.58 -2.02 15.61
C LEU A 51 19.89 -2.25 14.12
N ALA A 52 20.51 -3.39 13.80
CA ALA A 52 20.75 -3.77 12.42
C ALA A 52 19.41 -3.91 11.66
N PRO A 53 19.36 -3.58 10.36
CA PRO A 53 18.15 -3.76 9.55
C PRO A 53 17.68 -5.23 9.54
N PRO A 54 16.37 -5.49 9.49
CA PRO A 54 15.84 -6.84 9.32
C PRO A 54 16.34 -7.46 8.02
N GLN A 55 16.79 -8.72 8.07
CA GLN A 55 17.29 -9.42 6.88
C GLN A 55 16.12 -9.95 6.02
N PRO A 56 16.29 -10.01 4.67
CA PRO A 56 15.32 -10.65 3.81
C PRO A 56 15.14 -12.13 4.14
N LYS A 57 13.90 -12.61 4.08
CA LYS A 57 13.56 -14.01 4.40
C LYS A 57 12.38 -14.46 3.57
N VAL A 58 12.40 -15.73 3.12
CA VAL A 58 11.21 -16.36 2.52
C VAL A 58 10.04 -16.27 3.51
N PRO A 59 8.91 -15.66 3.10
CA PRO A 59 7.76 -15.52 3.98
C PRO A 59 7.12 -16.85 4.37
N THR A 60 6.40 -16.82 5.47
CA THR A 60 5.54 -17.91 5.94
C THR A 60 4.08 -17.66 5.55
N PRO A 61 3.22 -18.69 5.49
CA PRO A 61 1.80 -18.53 5.13
C PRO A 61 1.05 -17.46 5.94
N VAL A 62 1.35 -17.33 7.23
CA VAL A 62 0.68 -16.39 8.14
C VAL A 62 1.06 -14.92 7.88
N GLU A 63 2.11 -14.68 7.10
CA GLU A 63 2.55 -13.34 6.72
C GLU A 63 1.85 -12.82 5.45
N PHE A 64 0.83 -13.53 4.98
CA PHE A 64 -0.02 -13.11 3.86
C PHE A 64 -1.49 -13.04 4.25
N ALA A 65 -2.11 -11.93 3.90
CA ALA A 65 -3.56 -11.79 3.88
C ALA A 65 -4.05 -11.83 2.43
N LEU A 66 -4.93 -12.76 2.10
CA LEU A 66 -5.56 -12.85 0.78
C LEU A 66 -6.99 -12.34 0.83
N ARG A 67 -7.30 -11.37 -0.03
CA ARG A 67 -8.69 -10.94 -0.27
C ARG A 67 -9.18 -11.55 -1.57
N VAL A 68 -10.42 -12.05 -1.56
CA VAL A 68 -11.11 -12.48 -2.78
C VAL A 68 -12.00 -11.34 -3.23
N ILE A 69 -11.78 -10.84 -4.44
CA ILE A 69 -12.62 -9.81 -5.07
C ILE A 69 -13.49 -10.50 -6.12
N VAL A 70 -14.79 -10.65 -5.82
CA VAL A 70 -15.76 -11.10 -6.82
C VAL A 70 -16.04 -9.94 -7.77
N THR A 71 -15.68 -10.13 -9.03
CA THR A 71 -15.82 -9.15 -10.11
C THR A 71 -17.11 -9.32 -10.90
N ASP A 72 -17.62 -10.55 -10.96
CA ASP A 72 -18.87 -10.86 -11.64
C ASP A 72 -19.52 -12.10 -11.00
N GLN A 73 -20.85 -12.17 -11.09
CA GLN A 73 -21.63 -13.27 -10.56
C GLN A 73 -22.83 -13.53 -11.46
N THR A 74 -22.97 -14.77 -11.92
CA THR A 74 -24.12 -15.24 -12.69
C THR A 74 -24.79 -16.40 -11.97
N CYS A 75 -26.07 -16.27 -11.67
CA CYS A 75 -26.86 -17.35 -11.04
C CYS A 75 -27.97 -17.79 -11.98
N VAL A 76 -28.03 -19.09 -12.27
CA VAL A 76 -29.12 -19.69 -13.05
C VAL A 76 -30.18 -20.21 -12.07
N PRO A 77 -31.47 -19.92 -12.28
CA PRO A 77 -32.55 -20.48 -11.45
C PRO A 77 -32.45 -22.00 -11.38
N ASP A 78 -32.65 -22.56 -10.19
CA ASP A 78 -32.59 -24.00 -9.91
C ASP A 78 -31.23 -24.69 -10.20
N ALA A 79 -30.14 -23.91 -10.32
CA ALA A 79 -28.78 -24.39 -10.53
C ALA A 79 -27.76 -23.62 -9.66
N ALA A 80 -26.47 -23.96 -9.81
CA ALA A 80 -25.37 -23.28 -9.11
C ALA A 80 -25.12 -21.87 -9.67
N CYS A 81 -24.49 -21.02 -8.86
CA CYS A 81 -23.97 -19.72 -9.29
C CYS A 81 -22.52 -19.85 -9.73
N SER A 82 -22.15 -19.10 -10.77
CA SER A 82 -20.78 -18.90 -11.22
C SER A 82 -20.26 -17.56 -10.71
N TYR A 83 -19.11 -17.59 -10.04
CA TYR A 83 -18.43 -16.43 -9.48
C TYR A 83 -17.11 -16.20 -10.21
N LYS A 84 -16.96 -15.04 -10.84
CA LYS A 84 -15.70 -14.60 -11.42
C LYS A 84 -14.95 -13.76 -10.39
N TYR A 85 -13.77 -14.19 -9.97
CA TYR A 85 -13.02 -13.51 -8.92
C TYR A 85 -11.54 -13.31 -9.26
N THR A 86 -10.94 -12.37 -8.55
CA THR A 86 -9.49 -12.13 -8.54
C THR A 86 -8.99 -12.11 -7.10
N ILE A 87 -7.79 -12.63 -6.86
CA ILE A 87 -7.14 -12.58 -5.54
C ILE A 87 -6.32 -11.29 -5.42
N GLU A 88 -6.38 -10.65 -4.26
CA GLU A 88 -5.54 -9.51 -3.91
C GLU A 88 -4.69 -9.89 -2.69
N PRO A 89 -3.43 -10.31 -2.90
CA PRO A 89 -2.52 -10.64 -1.83
C PRO A 89 -1.94 -9.38 -1.19
N LYS A 90 -1.82 -9.42 0.14
CA LYS A 90 -1.11 -8.42 0.92
C LYS A 90 -0.09 -9.10 1.81
N TYR A 91 1.18 -8.76 1.63
CA TYR A 91 2.23 -9.13 2.57
C TYR A 91 2.12 -8.28 3.84
N ILE A 92 2.11 -8.94 4.99
CA ILE A 92 1.96 -8.33 6.34
C ILE A 92 3.11 -8.72 7.28
N GLY A 93 4.14 -9.38 6.77
CA GLY A 93 5.34 -9.73 7.54
C GLY A 93 6.21 -8.50 7.87
N LEU A 94 7.15 -8.70 8.79
CA LEU A 94 8.03 -7.63 9.30
C LEU A 94 9.43 -7.65 8.67
N HIS A 95 9.70 -8.60 7.79
CA HIS A 95 10.97 -8.74 7.08
C HIS A 95 10.81 -8.31 5.63
N PRO A 96 11.85 -7.73 5.00
CA PRO A 96 11.86 -7.53 3.56
C PRO A 96 11.63 -8.85 2.80
N LEU A 97 10.96 -8.79 1.66
CA LEU A 97 10.85 -9.93 0.76
C LEU A 97 12.21 -10.24 0.14
N PRO A 98 12.51 -11.52 -0.14
CA PRO A 98 13.74 -11.88 -0.83
C PRO A 98 13.67 -11.45 -2.30
N GLU A 99 14.84 -11.18 -2.89
CA GLU A 99 14.95 -10.93 -4.33
C GLU A 99 14.71 -12.20 -5.16
N THR A 100 14.98 -13.36 -4.58
CA THR A 100 14.72 -14.66 -5.22
C THR A 100 13.21 -14.89 -5.35
N PRO A 101 12.70 -15.28 -6.52
CA PRO A 101 11.29 -15.59 -6.70
C PRO A 101 10.83 -16.70 -5.76
N PHE A 102 9.62 -16.56 -5.23
CA PHE A 102 8.96 -17.60 -4.45
C PHE A 102 7.49 -17.72 -4.85
N THR A 103 6.90 -18.89 -4.64
CA THR A 103 5.52 -19.21 -4.99
C THR A 103 4.69 -19.38 -3.72
N VAL A 104 3.52 -18.76 -3.72
CA VAL A 104 2.52 -18.85 -2.66
C VAL A 104 1.37 -19.73 -3.15
N PHE A 105 1.11 -20.83 -2.44
CA PHE A 105 0.00 -21.73 -2.71
C PHE A 105 -1.15 -21.40 -1.77
N TYR A 106 -2.35 -21.26 -2.31
CA TYR A 106 -3.54 -20.88 -1.57
C TYR A 106 -4.74 -21.70 -2.00
N GLU A 107 -5.79 -21.65 -1.19
CA GLU A 107 -7.10 -22.18 -1.57
C GLU A 107 -8.21 -21.17 -1.30
N VAL A 108 -9.22 -21.20 -2.17
CA VAL A 108 -10.44 -20.40 -2.09
C VAL A 108 -11.58 -21.31 -1.64
N LEU A 109 -12.18 -20.96 -0.51
CA LEU A 109 -13.33 -21.62 0.09
C LEU A 109 -14.62 -20.85 -0.21
N GLY A 110 -15.76 -21.51 -0.03
CA GLY A 110 -17.10 -20.93 -0.18
C GLY A 110 -17.82 -21.31 -1.47
N GLY A 111 -17.09 -21.86 -2.46
CA GLY A 111 -17.69 -22.51 -3.62
C GLY A 111 -18.23 -23.91 -3.32
N ASN A 112 -18.60 -24.65 -4.37
CA ASN A 112 -19.05 -26.04 -4.27
C ASN A 112 -17.94 -26.97 -3.76
N ALA A 113 -16.68 -26.64 -4.07
CA ALA A 113 -15.48 -27.29 -3.54
C ALA A 113 -14.37 -26.26 -3.32
N PRO A 114 -13.39 -26.53 -2.44
CA PRO A 114 -12.18 -25.72 -2.32
C PRO A 114 -11.43 -25.64 -3.66
N GLN A 115 -11.05 -24.43 -4.06
CA GLN A 115 -10.33 -24.18 -5.30
C GLN A 115 -8.90 -23.76 -5.00
N GLN A 116 -7.94 -24.60 -5.39
CA GLN A 116 -6.52 -24.28 -5.22
C GLN A 116 -6.04 -23.28 -6.28
N GLY A 117 -5.04 -22.49 -5.89
CA GLY A 117 -4.35 -21.57 -6.79
C GLY A 117 -2.95 -21.25 -6.28
N GLU A 118 -2.21 -20.56 -7.13
CA GLU A 118 -0.86 -20.13 -6.83
C GLU A 118 -0.57 -18.77 -7.48
N PHE A 119 0.38 -18.05 -6.90
CA PHE A 119 0.99 -16.88 -7.53
C PHE A 119 2.47 -16.82 -7.17
N THR A 120 3.27 -16.30 -8.10
CA THR A 120 4.70 -16.10 -7.89
C THR A 120 4.96 -14.64 -7.55
N VAL A 121 5.80 -14.41 -6.55
CA VAL A 121 6.25 -13.09 -6.13
C VAL A 121 7.70 -12.91 -6.55
N HIS A 122 8.00 -11.77 -7.18
CA HIS A 122 9.35 -11.39 -7.57
C HIS A 122 9.46 -9.86 -7.57
N ASN A 123 10.52 -9.32 -6.95
CA ASN A 123 10.75 -7.87 -6.82
C ASN A 123 9.51 -7.12 -6.30
N ASP A 124 8.95 -7.59 -5.20
CA ASP A 124 7.74 -7.04 -4.56
C ASP A 124 6.47 -7.04 -5.44
N GLN A 125 6.48 -7.72 -6.58
CA GLN A 125 5.33 -7.86 -7.47
C GLN A 125 4.81 -9.29 -7.47
N ALA A 126 3.49 -9.44 -7.29
CA ALA A 126 2.81 -10.71 -7.39
C ALA A 126 2.18 -10.89 -8.78
N GLN A 127 2.50 -12.02 -9.43
CA GLN A 127 1.91 -12.41 -10.72
C GLN A 127 0.65 -13.23 -10.46
N ILE A 128 -0.51 -12.59 -10.51
CA ILE A 128 -1.79 -13.19 -10.12
C ILE A 128 -2.67 -13.46 -11.33
N ARG A 129 -3.36 -14.59 -11.30
CA ARG A 129 -4.42 -14.90 -12.26
C ARG A 129 -5.68 -14.08 -11.93
N LYS A 130 -6.18 -13.38 -12.94
CA LYS A 130 -7.43 -12.60 -12.85
C LYS A 130 -8.60 -13.43 -13.36
N ASP A 131 -9.78 -13.05 -12.91
CA ASP A 131 -11.05 -13.50 -13.47
C ASP A 131 -11.23 -15.03 -13.46
N VAL A 132 -10.78 -15.68 -12.39
CA VAL A 132 -10.96 -17.11 -12.18
C VAL A 132 -12.43 -17.40 -11.90
N ILE A 133 -12.97 -18.45 -12.52
CA ILE A 133 -14.35 -18.86 -12.35
C ILE A 133 -14.42 -19.97 -11.30
N LEU A 134 -15.32 -19.81 -10.33
CA LEU A 134 -15.65 -20.80 -9.31
C LEU A 134 -17.16 -20.94 -9.18
N GLU A 135 -17.65 -22.17 -9.18
CA GLU A 135 -19.06 -22.45 -8.93
C GLU A 135 -19.34 -22.56 -7.43
N GLY A 136 -20.52 -22.10 -7.01
CA GLY A 136 -20.94 -22.11 -5.61
C GLY A 136 -22.45 -21.99 -5.42
N PRO A 137 -22.94 -22.19 -4.19
CA PRO A 137 -24.33 -21.95 -3.85
C PRO A 137 -24.68 -20.46 -3.98
N PRO A 138 -25.96 -20.10 -4.18
CA PRO A 138 -26.41 -18.71 -4.15
C PRO A 138 -26.02 -17.99 -2.86
N GLY A 139 -25.43 -16.80 -2.99
CA GLY A 139 -24.97 -16.00 -1.86
C GLY A 139 -23.66 -16.49 -1.21
N ALA A 140 -22.88 -17.33 -1.90
CA ALA A 140 -21.58 -17.79 -1.43
C ALA A 140 -20.65 -16.62 -1.05
N GLN A 141 -19.99 -16.74 0.10
CA GLN A 141 -18.93 -15.83 0.52
C GLN A 141 -17.58 -16.50 0.26
N LEU A 142 -16.89 -16.04 -0.78
CA LEU A 142 -15.58 -16.59 -1.12
C LEU A 142 -14.49 -16.04 -0.18
N LYS A 143 -13.66 -16.94 0.34
CA LYS A 143 -12.54 -16.59 1.23
C LYS A 143 -11.30 -17.36 0.82
N ALA A 144 -10.14 -16.70 0.83
CA ALA A 144 -8.88 -17.33 0.51
C ALA A 144 -7.98 -17.41 1.74
N HIS A 145 -7.18 -18.47 1.82
CA HIS A 145 -6.10 -18.56 2.79
C HIS A 145 -4.88 -19.23 2.17
N VAL A 146 -3.71 -18.87 2.69
CA VAL A 146 -2.43 -19.42 2.23
C VAL A 146 -2.16 -20.76 2.90
N MET A 147 -1.81 -21.75 2.10
CA MET A 147 -1.48 -23.10 2.53
C MET A 147 0.02 -23.25 2.77
N SER A 148 0.82 -22.84 1.80
CA SER A 148 2.27 -22.98 1.83
C SER A 148 2.96 -21.91 0.98
N VAL A 149 4.24 -21.73 1.25
CA VAL A 149 5.13 -20.86 0.50
C VAL A 149 6.38 -21.67 0.17
N ALA A 150 6.81 -21.67 -1.10
CA ALA A 150 8.01 -22.35 -1.56
C ALA A 150 8.93 -21.37 -2.29
N GLY A 151 10.22 -21.37 -1.98
CA GLY A 151 11.23 -20.48 -2.54
C GLY A 151 12.63 -20.94 -2.19
#